data_AF-A0A662QAF7-F1
#
_entry.id   AF-A0A662QAF7-F1
#
_cell.length_a   1.000
_cell.length_b   1.000
_cell.length_c   1.000
_cell.angle_alpha   90.00
_cell.angle_beta   90.00
_cell.angle_gamma   90.00
#
_symmetry.space_group_name_H-M   'P 1'
#
loop_
_entity.id
_entity.type
_entity.pdbx_description
1 polymer ?
#
loop_
_entity_poly.entity_id
_entity_poly.type
_entity_poly.pdbx_seq_one_letter_code
_entity_poly.pdbx_strand_id
1 'polypeptide(L)'
;MLFDLRPKTSREDLFNRDQELQSLLQAIELKEPLIIVYGLRRMGKSSLVKVALNMVKRPSLMIDVKGILYEYGNVSKNTLMREIARAFTESLPLLEKAGFKIREALQRVKGLRIKDLEVTLEPTRKHSFTELLQALNSWCERQGTHFILALDEAQYLRATGGIRYDGLIAWSIDNLHT
;
A
#
# COMPACT_ATOMS: atom_id res chain seq x y z
N MET A 1 -21.51 8.10 5.59
CA MET A 1 -22.92 7.82 5.29
C MET A 1 -23.07 6.43 4.67
N LEU A 2 -24.03 5.64 5.18
CA LEU A 2 -24.33 4.29 4.71
C LEU A 2 -24.57 4.22 3.19
N PHE A 3 -25.30 5.19 2.63
CA PHE A 3 -25.62 5.27 1.19
C PHE A 3 -24.71 6.24 0.39
N ASP A 4 -23.40 6.20 0.61
CA ASP A 4 -22.39 6.80 -0.28
C ASP A 4 -21.95 5.78 -1.37
N LEU A 5 -21.86 6.23 -2.63
CA LEU A 5 -21.35 5.45 -3.76
C LEU A 5 -19.83 5.18 -3.66
N ARG A 6 -19.11 5.97 -2.88
CA ARG A 6 -17.67 5.82 -2.62
C ARG A 6 -17.40 4.73 -1.58
N PRO A 7 -16.22 4.09 -1.63
CA PRO A 7 -15.79 3.18 -0.59
C PRO A 7 -15.81 3.84 0.80
N LYS A 8 -16.23 3.09 1.81
CA LYS A 8 -16.35 3.58 3.19
C LYS A 8 -14.98 3.70 3.83
N THR A 9 -14.84 4.66 4.75
CA THR A 9 -13.59 4.95 5.46
C THR A 9 -13.74 4.86 6.98
N SER A 10 -14.97 4.77 7.50
CA SER A 10 -15.26 4.61 8.93
C SER A 10 -15.98 3.30 9.21
N ARG A 11 -15.78 2.78 10.43
CA ARG A 11 -16.43 1.55 10.92
C ARG A 11 -17.95 1.66 10.89
N GLU A 12 -18.48 2.81 11.29
CA GLU A 12 -19.91 3.11 11.41
C GLU A 12 -20.63 3.03 10.05
N ASP A 13 -19.91 3.31 8.97
CA ASP A 13 -20.44 3.25 7.61
C ASP A 13 -20.35 1.84 6.99
N LEU A 14 -19.70 0.89 7.66
CA LEU A 14 -19.47 -0.47 7.18
C LEU A 14 -20.52 -1.43 7.74
N PHE A 15 -21.58 -1.67 6.97
CA PHE A 15 -22.71 -2.51 7.39
C PHE A 15 -22.40 -4.01 7.31
N ASN A 16 -22.64 -4.72 8.41
CA ASN A 16 -22.62 -6.18 8.53
C ASN A 16 -21.34 -6.87 7.99
N ARG A 17 -20.17 -6.33 8.36
CA ARG A 17 -18.84 -6.86 7.98
C ARG A 17 -17.93 -7.05 9.19
N ASP A 18 -18.55 -7.26 10.34
CA ASP A 18 -17.89 -7.17 11.64
C ASP A 18 -16.87 -8.30 11.79
N GLN A 19 -17.25 -9.51 11.36
CA GLN A 19 -16.38 -10.68 11.40
C GLN A 19 -15.21 -10.51 10.45
N GLU A 20 -15.43 -10.13 9.19
CA GLU A 20 -14.36 -9.94 8.21
C GLU A 20 -13.41 -8.82 8.61
N LEU A 21 -13.93 -7.75 9.22
CA LEU A 21 -13.12 -6.66 9.72
C LEU A 21 -12.26 -7.11 10.90
N GLN A 22 -12.83 -7.85 11.85
CA GLN A 22 -12.06 -8.39 12.99
C GLN A 22 -10.97 -9.35 12.52
N SER A 23 -11.27 -10.25 11.57
CA SER A 23 -10.26 -11.16 11.00
C SER A 23 -9.13 -10.40 10.31
N LEU A 24 -9.45 -9.34 9.54
CA LEU A 24 -8.43 -8.51 8.90
C LEU A 24 -7.58 -7.74 9.92
N LEU A 25 -8.20 -7.15 10.94
CA LEU A 25 -7.48 -6.45 12.02
C LEU A 25 -6.57 -7.40 12.80
N GLN A 26 -7.04 -8.61 13.09
CA GLN A 26 -6.25 -9.63 13.77
C GLN A 26 -5.04 -10.06 12.93
N ALA A 27 -5.22 -10.31 11.64
CA ALA A 27 -4.12 -10.67 10.74
C ALA A 27 -3.07 -9.54 10.64
N ILE A 28 -3.49 -8.28 10.62
CA ILE A 28 -2.58 -7.13 10.67
C ILE A 28 -1.82 -7.09 12.00
N GLU A 29 -2.48 -7.30 13.13
CA GLU A 29 -1.84 -7.26 14.46
C GLU A 29 -0.85 -8.42 14.66
N LEU A 30 -1.16 -9.60 14.11
CA LEU A 30 -0.27 -10.76 14.06
C LEU A 30 0.91 -10.57 13.09
N LYS A 31 0.94 -9.46 12.33
CA LYS A 31 1.95 -9.16 11.30
C LYS A 31 2.06 -10.24 10.25
N GLU A 32 0.92 -10.78 9.82
CA GLU A 32 0.89 -11.75 8.72
C GLU A 32 1.53 -11.13 7.47
N PRO A 33 2.56 -11.78 6.87
CA PRO A 33 3.37 -11.17 5.81
C PRO A 33 2.59 -10.99 4.50
N LEU A 34 1.49 -11.73 4.33
CA LEU A 34 0.57 -11.58 3.20
C LEU A 34 -0.87 -11.83 3.65
N ILE A 35 -1.73 -10.85 3.43
CA ILE A 35 -3.16 -10.96 3.70
C ILE A 35 -3.93 -10.82 2.39
N ILE A 36 -4.73 -11.83 2.05
CA ILE A 36 -5.53 -11.85 0.83
C ILE A 36 -7.00 -11.61 1.16
N VAL A 37 -7.52 -10.45 0.74
CA VAL A 37 -8.96 -10.14 0.82
C VAL A 37 -9.61 -10.42 -0.54
N TYR A 38 -10.33 -11.54 -0.63
CA TYR A 38 -10.98 -11.98 -1.87
C TYR A 38 -12.51 -11.97 -1.76
N GLY A 39 -13.18 -12.13 -2.90
CA GLY A 39 -14.63 -12.15 -3.01
C GLY A 39 -15.13 -11.47 -4.28
N LEU A 40 -16.43 -11.59 -4.55
CA LEU A 40 -17.03 -11.07 -5.77
C LEU A 40 -16.91 -9.53 -5.91
N ARG A 41 -17.01 -9.03 -7.14
CA ARG A 41 -17.00 -7.58 -7.42
C ARG A 41 -18.22 -6.95 -6.74
N ARG A 42 -18.05 -5.74 -6.17
CA ARG A 42 -19.08 -5.00 -5.43
C ARG A 42 -19.48 -5.57 -4.06
N MET A 43 -18.70 -6.51 -3.50
CA MET A 43 -18.90 -6.97 -2.11
C MET A 43 -18.36 -6.02 -1.02
N GLY A 44 -17.82 -4.85 -1.41
CA GLY A 44 -17.30 -3.87 -0.45
C GLY A 44 -15.89 -4.14 0.07
N LYS A 45 -15.10 -4.97 -0.62
CA LYS A 45 -13.71 -5.31 -0.23
C LYS A 45 -12.82 -4.08 -0.02
N SER A 46 -12.80 -3.14 -0.97
CA SER A 46 -12.02 -1.91 -0.84
C SER A 46 -12.46 -1.06 0.35
N SER A 47 -13.76 -1.03 0.67
CA SER A 47 -14.28 -0.36 1.88
C SER A 47 -13.79 -1.06 3.14
N LEU A 48 -13.85 -2.39 3.19
CA LEU A 48 -13.38 -3.19 4.33
C LEU A 48 -11.90 -2.91 4.61
N VAL A 49 -11.05 -2.94 3.57
CA VAL A 49 -9.61 -2.66 3.71
C VAL A 49 -9.37 -1.22 4.14
N LYS A 50 -10.02 -0.23 3.52
CA LYS A 50 -9.88 1.19 3.92
C LYS A 50 -10.27 1.45 5.36
N VAL A 51 -11.39 0.86 5.80
CA VAL A 51 -11.84 0.96 7.20
C VAL A 51 -10.81 0.32 8.13
N ALA A 52 -10.30 -0.87 7.81
CA ALA A 52 -9.26 -1.52 8.60
C ALA A 52 -7.99 -0.66 8.70
N LEU A 53 -7.48 -0.14 7.57
CA LEU A 53 -6.28 0.71 7.53
C LEU A 53 -6.45 2.01 8.34
N ASN A 54 -7.65 2.60 8.36
CA ASN A 54 -7.93 3.78 9.16
C ASN A 54 -8.05 3.49 10.67
N MET A 55 -8.43 2.26 11.03
CA MET A 55 -8.55 1.85 12.44
C MET A 55 -7.21 1.44 13.04
N VAL A 56 -6.31 0.88 12.25
CA VAL A 56 -4.98 0.48 12.73
C VAL A 56 -4.08 1.70 12.93
N LYS A 57 -3.40 1.77 14.07
CA LYS A 57 -2.41 2.81 14.37
C LYS A 57 -1.05 2.42 13.78
N ARG A 58 -1.01 2.23 12.47
CA ARG A 58 0.17 1.79 11.70
C ARG A 58 0.30 2.62 10.42
N PRO A 59 1.52 2.90 9.96
CA PRO A 59 1.71 3.55 8.67
C PRO A 59 1.24 2.61 7.56
N SER A 60 0.45 3.12 6.63
CA SER A 60 -0.11 2.33 5.55
C SER A 60 -0.21 3.12 4.26
N LEU A 61 -0.26 2.40 3.15
CA LEU A 61 -0.49 2.95 1.82
C LEU A 61 -1.35 1.98 1.02
N MET A 62 -2.34 2.50 0.30
CA MET A 62 -3.20 1.70 -0.57
C MET A 62 -3.02 2.14 -2.03
N ILE A 63 -2.73 1.19 -2.91
CA ILE A 63 -2.48 1.43 -4.33
C ILE A 63 -3.60 0.79 -5.16
N ASP A 64 -4.27 1.57 -6.01
CA ASP A 64 -5.27 1.06 -6.96
C ASP A 64 -4.59 0.55 -8.23
N VAL A 65 -4.29 -0.76 -8.26
CA VAL A 65 -3.61 -1.40 -9.40
C VAL A 65 -4.43 -1.31 -10.68
N LYS A 66 -5.76 -1.38 -10.55
CA LYS A 66 -6.68 -1.27 -11.69
C LYS A 66 -6.62 0.14 -12.29
N GLY A 67 -6.56 1.17 -11.45
CA GLY A 67 -6.35 2.55 -11.85
C GLY A 67 -5.09 2.71 -12.70
N ILE A 68 -3.96 2.13 -12.25
CA ILE A 68 -2.69 2.15 -13.00
C ILE A 68 -2.87 1.56 -14.41
N LEU A 69 -3.50 0.39 -14.50
CA LEU A 69 -3.72 -0.26 -15.79
C LEU A 69 -4.57 0.60 -16.72
N TYR A 70 -5.60 1.26 -16.21
CA TYR A 70 -6.51 2.09 -17.01
C TYR A 70 -5.88 3.41 -17.44
N GLU A 71 -5.05 4.00 -16.59
CA GLU A 71 -4.37 5.27 -16.88
C GLU A 71 -3.20 5.09 -17.86
N TYR A 72 -2.38 4.04 -17.66
CA TYR A 72 -1.14 3.86 -18.42
C TYR A 72 -1.18 2.72 -19.46
N GLY A 73 -2.27 1.94 -19.50
CA GLY A 73 -2.39 0.76 -20.36
C GLY A 73 -1.52 -0.44 -19.93
N ASN A 74 -0.69 -0.29 -18.90
CA ASN A 74 0.17 -1.33 -18.33
C ASN A 74 0.50 -1.05 -16.85
N VAL A 75 0.91 -2.10 -16.15
CA VAL A 75 1.42 -2.06 -14.78
C VAL A 75 2.91 -2.42 -14.81
N SER A 76 3.71 -1.62 -15.50
CA SER A 76 5.18 -1.73 -15.46
C SER A 76 5.74 -1.36 -14.09
N LYS A 77 6.99 -1.76 -13.80
CA LYS A 77 7.70 -1.33 -12.59
C LYS A 77 7.74 0.20 -12.45
N ASN A 78 7.89 0.91 -13.56
CA ASN A 78 7.95 2.37 -13.57
C ASN A 78 6.58 3.01 -13.30
N THR A 79 5.50 2.48 -13.88
CA THR A 79 4.15 3.01 -13.60
C THR A 79 3.71 2.71 -12.18
N LEU A 80 4.01 1.51 -11.67
CA LEU A 80 3.78 1.17 -10.26
C LEU A 80 4.56 2.10 -9.31
N MET A 81 5.87 2.28 -9.53
CA MET A 81 6.68 3.18 -8.69
C MET A 81 6.18 4.63 -8.74
N ARG A 82 5.67 5.08 -9.90
CA ARG A 82 5.12 6.43 -10.07
C ARG A 82 3.86 6.62 -9.22
N GLU A 83 2.95 5.67 -9.28
CA GLU A 83 1.72 5.72 -8.49
C GLU A 83 2.00 5.57 -6.99
N ILE A 84 3.02 4.81 -6.61
CA ILE A 84 3.46 4.77 -5.22
C ILE A 84 4.02 6.12 -4.76
N ALA A 85 4.87 6.78 -5.57
CA ALA A 85 5.38 8.11 -5.24
C ALA A 85 4.25 9.15 -5.11
N ARG A 86 3.27 9.10 -6.01
CA ARG A 86 2.05 9.91 -5.92
C ARG A 86 1.26 9.62 -4.65
N ALA A 87 0.99 8.35 -4.36
CA ALA A 87 0.23 7.96 -3.17
C ALA A 87 0.96 8.35 -1.88
N PHE A 88 2.30 8.26 -1.85
CA PHE A 88 3.09 8.79 -0.74
C PHE A 88 2.96 10.31 -0.62
N THR A 89 3.05 11.06 -1.72
CA THR A 89 2.84 12.52 -1.71
C THR A 89 1.50 12.89 -1.06
N GLU A 90 0.43 12.17 -1.41
CA GLU A 90 -0.91 12.39 -0.86
C GLU A 90 -1.01 12.00 0.63
N SER A 91 -0.29 10.95 1.05
CA SER A 91 -0.40 10.36 2.39
C SER A 91 0.62 10.89 3.41
N LEU A 92 1.76 11.44 2.95
CA LEU A 92 2.88 11.87 3.79
C LEU A 92 2.47 12.90 4.85
N PRO A 93 1.65 13.94 4.55
CA PRO A 93 1.23 14.90 5.58
C PRO A 93 0.48 14.22 6.75
N LEU A 94 -0.38 13.25 6.45
CA LEU A 94 -1.15 12.52 7.46
C LEU A 94 -0.26 11.56 8.25
N LEU A 95 0.66 10.88 7.58
CA LEU A 95 1.62 9.97 8.20
C LEU A 95 2.55 10.72 9.17
N GLU A 96 3.08 11.87 8.76
CA GLU A 96 3.92 12.71 9.62
C GLU A 96 3.13 13.27 10.81
N LYS A 97 1.89 13.73 10.60
CA LYS A 97 1.00 14.19 11.68
C LYS A 97 0.69 13.08 12.68
N ALA A 98 0.62 11.83 12.23
CA ALA A 98 0.44 10.66 13.09
C ALA A 98 1.73 10.22 13.81
N GLY A 99 2.86 10.91 13.59
CA GLY A 99 4.16 10.61 14.20
C GLY A 99 5.02 9.64 13.40
N PHE A 100 4.57 9.18 12.23
CA PHE A 100 5.33 8.28 11.37
C PHE A 100 6.25 9.08 10.45
N LYS A 101 7.54 9.13 10.78
CA LYS A 101 8.59 9.81 9.99
C LYS A 101 9.00 9.03 8.73
N ILE A 102 8.04 8.69 7.88
CA ILE A 102 8.21 7.84 6.67
C ILE A 102 9.21 8.45 5.68
N ARG A 103 9.35 9.77 5.66
CA ARG A 103 10.37 10.47 4.87
C ARG A 103 11.78 9.92 5.07
N GLU A 104 12.12 9.46 6.27
CA GLU A 104 13.43 8.88 6.59
C GLU A 104 13.68 7.55 5.87
N ALA A 105 12.63 6.78 5.59
CA ALA A 105 12.69 5.59 4.76
C ALA A 105 12.86 5.98 3.28
N LEU A 106 11.97 6.85 2.79
CA LEU A 106 11.91 7.23 1.38
C LEU A 106 13.20 7.92 0.89
N GLN A 107 13.85 8.72 1.75
CA GLN A 107 15.15 9.36 1.44
C GLN A 107 16.29 8.38 1.16
N ARG A 108 16.18 7.13 1.62
CA ARG A 108 17.20 6.09 1.36
C ARG A 108 17.03 5.39 0.02
N VAL A 109 15.89 5.56 -0.64
CA VAL A 109 15.59 4.88 -1.90
C VAL A 109 16.19 5.67 -3.05
N LYS A 110 17.11 5.06 -3.80
CA LYS A 110 17.73 5.71 -4.95
C LYS A 110 16.68 6.08 -6.00
N GLY A 111 16.75 7.34 -6.44
CA GLY A 111 15.84 7.86 -7.46
C GLY A 111 14.48 8.30 -6.92
N LEU A 112 14.22 8.23 -5.61
CA LEU A 112 13.15 9.01 -4.98
C LEU A 112 13.71 10.33 -4.47
N ARG A 113 13.01 11.43 -4.74
CA ARG A 113 13.29 12.75 -4.19
C ARG A 113 12.11 13.22 -3.37
N ILE A 114 12.41 13.76 -2.20
CA ILE A 114 11.42 14.40 -1.35
C ILE A 114 11.77 15.88 -1.27
N LYS A 115 10.84 16.73 -1.72
CA LYS A 115 10.93 18.18 -1.52
C LYS A 115 9.68 18.59 -0.76
N ASP A 116 9.89 19.21 0.41
CA ASP A 116 8.83 19.51 1.36
C ASP A 116 8.03 18.25 1.73
N LEU A 117 6.87 18.02 1.11
CA LEU A 117 6.04 16.83 1.27
C LEU A 117 5.72 16.12 -0.05
N GLU A 118 6.36 16.55 -1.14
CA GLU A 118 6.21 15.97 -2.46
C GLU A 118 7.26 14.89 -2.71
N VAL A 119 6.79 13.69 -3.03
CA VAL A 119 7.62 12.53 -3.37
C VAL A 119 7.60 12.35 -4.88
N THR A 120 8.77 12.52 -5.50
CA THR A 120 8.94 12.47 -6.96
C THR A 120 9.96 11.41 -7.36
N LEU A 121 9.79 10.88 -8.57
CA LEU A 121 10.74 9.97 -9.19
C LEU A 121 11.73 10.74 -10.06
N GLU A 122 13.02 10.46 -9.90
CA GLU A 122 14.07 10.96 -10.79
C GLU A 122 13.90 10.40 -12.22
N PRO A 123 13.70 11.25 -13.26
CA PRO A 123 13.38 10.79 -14.61
C PRO A 123 14.43 9.87 -15.25
N THR A 124 15.69 10.02 -14.86
CA THR A 124 16.85 9.36 -15.50
C THR A 124 17.35 8.13 -14.73
N ARG A 125 16.79 7.83 -13.55
CA ARG A 125 17.21 6.67 -12.76
C ARG A 125 16.25 5.51 -12.90
N LYS A 126 16.80 4.29 -12.88
CA LYS A 126 15.99 3.09 -12.68
C LYS A 126 15.50 3.07 -11.25
N HIS A 127 14.20 2.86 -11.07
CA HIS A 127 13.58 2.73 -9.77
C HIS A 127 13.39 1.26 -9.41
N SER A 128 13.60 0.94 -8.13
CA SER A 128 13.48 -0.42 -7.63
C SER A 128 12.41 -0.51 -6.56
N PHE A 129 11.39 -1.32 -6.82
CA PHE A 129 10.35 -1.60 -5.82
C PHE A 129 10.91 -2.39 -4.63
N THR A 130 11.87 -3.30 -4.84
CA THR A 130 12.52 -4.03 -3.74
C THR A 130 13.32 -3.11 -2.83
N GLU A 131 13.99 -2.09 -3.39
CA GLU A 131 14.75 -1.10 -2.61
C GLU A 131 13.82 -0.24 -1.76
N LEU A 132 12.66 0.15 -2.30
CA LEU A 132 11.63 0.82 -1.53
C LEU A 132 11.15 -0.05 -0.36
N LEU A 133 10.81 -1.31 -0.63
CA LEU A 133 10.33 -2.23 0.40
C LEU A 133 11.39 -2.48 1.49
N GLN A 134 12.66 -2.62 1.12
CA GLN A 134 13.78 -2.72 2.07
C GLN A 134 13.92 -1.46 2.92
N ALA A 135 13.85 -0.28 2.31
CA ALA A 135 13.97 0.98 3.03
C ALA A 135 12.84 1.17 4.05
N LEU A 136 11.61 0.76 3.69
CA LEU A 136 10.46 0.74 4.60
C LEU A 136 10.65 -0.28 5.72
N ASN A 137 11.02 -1.53 5.40
CA ASN A 137 11.25 -2.59 6.39
C ASN A 137 12.31 -2.17 7.42
N SER A 138 13.48 -1.71 6.98
CA SER A 138 14.53 -1.24 7.88
C SER A 138 14.11 -0.02 8.72
N TRP A 139 13.20 0.81 8.22
CA TRP A 139 12.62 1.88 9.01
C TRP A 139 11.62 1.35 10.04
N CYS A 140 10.75 0.42 9.67
CA CYS A 140 9.82 -0.25 10.56
C CYS A 140 10.53 -0.96 11.73
N GLU A 141 11.62 -1.69 11.45
CA GLU A 141 12.49 -2.32 12.45
C GLU A 141 12.97 -1.31 13.50
N ARG A 142 13.51 -0.17 13.07
CA ARG A 142 14.01 0.87 14.00
C ARG A 142 12.91 1.53 14.81
N GLN A 143 11.70 1.65 14.25
CA GLN A 143 10.57 2.29 14.90
C GLN A 143 9.71 1.30 15.72
N GLY A 144 10.03 0.00 15.71
CA GLY A 144 9.25 -1.03 16.37
C GLY A 144 7.82 -1.16 15.82
N THR A 145 7.62 -0.88 14.54
CA THR A 145 6.30 -0.90 13.86
C THR A 145 6.34 -1.81 12.62
N HIS A 146 5.28 -1.81 11.83
CA HIS A 146 5.19 -2.46 10.53
C HIS A 146 4.47 -1.53 9.54
N PHE A 147 4.78 -1.64 8.25
CA PHE A 147 4.18 -0.84 7.20
C PHE A 147 3.21 -1.68 6.38
N ILE A 148 1.98 -1.22 6.22
CA ILE A 148 0.95 -1.97 5.48
C ILE A 148 0.85 -1.42 4.06
N LEU A 149 1.29 -2.20 3.08
CA LEU A 149 1.08 -1.89 1.67
C LEU A 149 -0.10 -2.69 1.12
N ALA A 150 -1.25 -2.04 0.93
CA ALA A 150 -2.43 -2.64 0.34
C ALA A 150 -2.45 -2.43 -1.18
N LEU A 151 -2.62 -3.50 -1.95
CA LEU A 151 -2.77 -3.45 -3.40
C LEU A 151 -4.23 -3.78 -3.76
N ASP A 152 -5.02 -2.76 -4.09
CA ASP A 152 -6.42 -2.96 -4.49
C ASP A 152 -6.50 -3.48 -5.93
N GLU A 153 -7.42 -4.42 -6.16
CA GLU A 153 -7.58 -5.15 -7.42
C GLU A 153 -6.24 -5.74 -7.94
N ALA A 154 -5.43 -6.29 -7.01
CA ALA A 154 -4.07 -6.80 -7.27
C ALA A 154 -3.98 -7.84 -8.40
N GLN A 155 -5.09 -8.49 -8.78
CA GLN A 155 -5.12 -9.41 -9.91
C GLN A 155 -4.69 -8.74 -11.24
N TYR A 156 -4.77 -7.41 -11.35
CA TYR A 156 -4.30 -6.68 -12.54
C TYR A 156 -2.77 -6.56 -12.64
N LEU A 157 -2.01 -6.92 -11.60
CA LEU A 157 -0.55 -7.01 -11.68
C LEU A 157 -0.10 -7.98 -12.81
N ARG A 158 -0.90 -9.02 -13.09
CA ARG A 158 -0.62 -10.00 -14.15
C ARG A 158 -0.92 -9.47 -15.57
N ALA A 159 -1.54 -8.31 -15.71
CA ALA A 159 -2.01 -7.80 -17.00
C ALA A 159 -0.86 -7.39 -17.93
N THR A 160 0.33 -7.13 -17.38
CA THR A 160 1.52 -6.77 -18.17
C THR A 160 2.44 -7.96 -18.31
N GLY A 161 2.54 -8.50 -19.53
CA GLY A 161 3.49 -9.55 -19.84
C GLY A 161 4.93 -9.13 -19.53
N GLY A 162 5.71 -10.05 -18.96
CA GLY A 162 7.15 -9.85 -18.72
C GLY A 162 7.56 -9.39 -17.31
N ILE A 163 6.62 -9.09 -16.42
CA ILE A 163 6.93 -8.77 -15.00
C ILE A 163 6.34 -9.84 -14.08
N ARG A 164 7.21 -10.47 -13.29
CA ARG A 164 6.88 -11.50 -12.30
C ARG A 164 6.60 -10.88 -10.94
N TYR A 165 5.45 -10.22 -10.80
CA TYR A 165 5.03 -9.66 -9.50
C TYR A 165 4.76 -10.74 -8.45
N ASP A 166 4.40 -11.95 -8.86
CA ASP A 166 4.33 -13.13 -8.00
C ASP A 166 5.70 -13.42 -7.32
N GLY A 167 6.79 -13.37 -8.09
CA GLY A 167 8.13 -13.54 -7.56
C GLY A 167 8.55 -12.39 -6.62
N LEU A 168 8.07 -11.18 -6.88
CA LEU A 168 8.32 -10.02 -6.02
C LEU A 168 7.59 -10.12 -4.68
N ILE A 169 6.35 -10.62 -4.69
CA ILE A 169 5.57 -10.89 -3.46
C ILE A 169 6.24 -12.01 -2.68
N ALA A 170 6.60 -13.12 -3.32
CA ALA A 170 7.32 -14.22 -2.68
C ALA A 170 8.63 -13.74 -2.04
N TRP A 171 9.44 -12.98 -2.80
CA TRP A 171 10.65 -12.37 -2.27
C TRP A 171 10.38 -11.48 -1.05
N SER A 172 9.28 -10.72 -1.04
CA SER A 172 8.93 -9.85 0.09
C SER A 172 8.61 -10.65 1.34
N ILE A 173 7.88 -11.76 1.21
CA ILE A 173 7.56 -12.67 2.32
C ILE A 173 8.84 -13.31 2.89
N ASP A 174 9.78 -13.68 2.02
CA ASP A 174 11.00 -14.38 2.43
C ASP A 174 12.06 -13.45 3.06
N ASN A 175 12.07 -12.16 2.69
CA ASN A 175 13.18 -11.23 2.99
C ASN A 175 12.80 -10.03 3.86
N LEU A 176 11.51 -9.76 4.09
CA LEU A 176 11.05 -8.66 4.94
C LEU A 176 10.49 -9.25 6.24
N HIS A 177 10.79 -8.63 7.36
CA HIS A 177 10.56 -9.19 8.70
C HIS A 177 9.74 -8.29 9.61
N THR A 178 9.37 -7.10 9.13
CA THR A 178 8.54 -6.15 9.88
C THR A 178 7.33 -5.71 9.10
#